data_AF-A0A6M1ZZU7-F1
#
_entry.id   AF-A0A6M1ZZU7-F1
#
_cell.length_a   1.000
_cell.length_b   1.000
_cell.length_c   1.000
_cell.angle_alpha   90.00
_cell.angle_beta   90.00
_cell.angle_gamma   90.00
#
_symmetry.space_group_name_H-M   'P 1'
#
loop_
_entity.id
_entity.type
_entity.pdbx_description
1 polymer ?
#
loop_
_entity_poly.entity_id
_entity_poly.type
_entity_poly.pdbx_seq_one_letter_code
_entity_poly.pdbx_strand_id
1 'polypeptide(L)'
;MSYPKSVKVLIILQLCIAFMMLAWYISYPFMGELYHYRSRLFLAQTVQGKQELLNYVSSENVSNTRKKLEFNEAFFEKLPGYQQDKISDDADHYQKKLKTSWRKKLRSSIDIFLWGLPLFKKTWLIFTFIICFTILYQVRGALITVWLLPFLSLCYLLDNHFLATPSISPNAHLYPSEEVVLKENSSFQQGWENYLLENWTKRKLDRRDDQLYEAEFNFNIARLTAFRKDPSYNTSTQFGGREPIGFLLIYFAWNLFFAYTLYKKGTYEHSTEQHSLDRLNHST
;
A
#
# COMPACT_ATOMS: atom_id res chain seq x y z
N MET A 1 8.95 -40.79 -7.51
CA MET A 1 10.23 -40.28 -6.98
C MET A 1 9.90 -39.21 -5.93
N SER A 2 10.09 -39.44 -4.62
CA SER A 2 9.60 -38.51 -3.60
C SER A 2 10.71 -37.54 -3.17
N TYR A 3 10.56 -36.25 -3.47
CA TYR A 3 11.49 -35.20 -3.01
C TYR A 3 11.70 -35.22 -1.48
N PRO A 4 12.86 -34.74 -0.97
CA PRO A 4 13.12 -34.66 0.45
C PRO A 4 12.07 -33.80 1.13
N LYS A 5 11.75 -34.12 2.39
CA LYS A 5 10.83 -33.31 3.21
C LYS A 5 11.24 -31.83 3.23
N SER A 6 12.54 -31.53 3.31
CA SER A 6 13.05 -30.16 3.31
C SER A 6 12.77 -29.38 2.01
N VAL A 7 12.76 -30.05 0.86
CA VAL A 7 12.41 -29.46 -0.45
C VAL A 7 10.91 -29.15 -0.49
N LYS A 8 10.07 -30.10 -0.05
CA LYS A 8 8.62 -29.91 0.01
C LYS A 8 8.24 -28.73 0.91
N VAL A 9 8.86 -28.62 2.09
CA VAL A 9 8.64 -27.49 3.01
C VAL A 9 9.01 -26.16 2.35
N LEU A 10 10.15 -26.11 1.64
CA LEU A 10 10.59 -24.89 0.95
C LEU A 10 9.61 -24.48 -0.18
N ILE A 11 9.09 -25.44 -0.95
CA ILE A 11 8.07 -25.20 -1.99
C ILE A 11 6.78 -24.66 -1.36
N ILE A 12 6.33 -25.27 -0.26
CA ILE A 12 5.14 -24.81 0.47
C ILE A 12 5.34 -23.38 0.96
N LEU A 13 6.51 -23.06 1.52
CA LEU A 13 6.82 -21.72 1.99
C LEU A 13 6.80 -20.69 0.84
N GLN A 14 7.37 -21.02 -0.32
CA GLN A 14 7.30 -20.17 -1.51
C GLN A 14 5.85 -19.94 -1.97
N LEU A 15 5.03 -21.00 -1.99
CA LEU A 15 3.60 -20.91 -2.30
C LEU A 15 2.85 -20.02 -1.30
N CYS A 16 3.16 -20.12 -0.01
CA CYS A 16 2.59 -19.25 1.02
C CYS A 16 2.95 -17.79 0.76
N ILE A 17 4.20 -17.47 0.41
CA ILE A 17 4.63 -16.11 0.08
C ILE A 17 3.88 -15.59 -1.16
N ALA A 18 3.81 -16.37 -2.23
CA ALA A 18 3.06 -16.00 -3.44
C ALA A 18 1.57 -15.80 -3.15
N PHE A 19 0.96 -16.67 -2.33
CA PHE A 19 -0.43 -16.56 -1.94
C PHE A 19 -0.69 -15.32 -1.07
N MET A 20 0.18 -15.02 -0.10
CA MET A 20 0.08 -13.80 0.70
C MET A 20 0.17 -12.55 -0.17
N MET A 21 1.09 -12.51 -1.14
CA MET A 21 1.17 -11.40 -2.10
C MET A 21 -0.10 -11.30 -2.95
N LEU A 22 -0.62 -12.42 -3.48
CA LEU A 22 -1.86 -12.44 -4.25
C LEU A 22 -3.05 -11.94 -3.41
N ALA A 23 -3.18 -12.43 -2.18
CA ALA A 23 -4.22 -12.03 -1.25
C ALA A 23 -4.13 -10.54 -0.92
N TRP A 24 -2.92 -10.01 -0.71
CA TRP A 24 -2.69 -8.58 -0.51
C TRP A 24 -3.25 -7.76 -1.68
N TYR A 25 -2.92 -8.13 -2.92
CA TYR A 25 -3.43 -7.44 -4.11
C TYR A 25 -4.94 -7.53 -4.28
N ILE A 26 -5.52 -8.71 -4.06
CA ILE A 26 -6.96 -8.90 -4.16
C ILE A 26 -7.70 -8.12 -3.07
N SER A 27 -7.13 -8.02 -1.86
CA SER A 27 -7.74 -7.35 -0.71
C SER A 27 -7.74 -5.83 -0.80
N TYR A 28 -6.87 -5.25 -1.62
CA TYR A 28 -6.67 -3.80 -1.63
C TYR A 28 -7.92 -2.99 -2.05
N PRO A 29 -8.71 -3.38 -3.08
CA PRO A 29 -10.01 -2.76 -3.37
C PRO A 29 -11.02 -2.80 -2.23
N PHE A 30 -10.84 -3.71 -1.28
CA PHE A 30 -11.73 -3.85 -0.14
C PHE A 30 -11.25 -3.01 1.04
N MET A 31 -9.96 -3.10 1.41
CA MET A 31 -9.43 -2.44 2.60
C MET A 31 -8.71 -1.13 2.27
N GLY A 32 -7.83 -1.14 1.28
CA GLY A 32 -7.05 0.04 0.87
C GLY A 32 -7.96 1.16 0.37
N GLU A 33 -8.84 0.87 -0.59
CA GLU A 33 -9.80 1.87 -1.09
C GLU A 33 -10.74 2.38 -0.01
N LEU A 34 -11.22 1.47 0.85
CA LEU A 34 -12.10 1.84 1.96
C LEU A 34 -11.41 2.82 2.90
N TYR A 35 -10.16 2.55 3.29
CA TYR A 35 -9.37 3.43 4.14
C TYR A 35 -9.13 4.78 3.45
N HIS A 36 -8.73 4.77 2.17
CA HIS A 36 -8.47 5.99 1.40
C HIS A 36 -9.71 6.88 1.28
N TYR A 37 -10.84 6.33 0.83
CA TYR A 37 -12.07 7.11 0.67
C TYR A 37 -12.66 7.53 2.02
N ARG A 38 -12.57 6.69 3.06
CA ARG A 38 -13.07 7.05 4.40
C ARG A 38 -12.24 8.15 5.03
N SER A 39 -10.90 8.11 4.88
CA SER A 39 -10.01 9.15 5.37
C SER A 39 -10.29 10.51 4.70
N ARG A 40 -10.50 10.52 3.37
CA ARG A 40 -10.86 11.75 2.64
C ARG A 40 -12.28 12.23 2.95
N LEU A 41 -13.24 11.33 3.11
CA LEU A 41 -14.59 11.67 3.54
C LEU A 41 -14.57 12.32 4.93
N PHE A 42 -13.85 11.72 5.88
CA PHE A 42 -13.72 12.24 7.24
C PHE A 42 -13.10 13.63 7.24
N LEU A 43 -12.08 13.86 6.40
CA LEU A 43 -11.48 15.17 6.21
C LEU A 43 -12.50 16.20 5.69
N ALA A 44 -13.27 15.86 4.66
CA ALA A 44 -14.31 16.74 4.12
C ALA A 44 -15.41 17.03 5.15
N GLN A 45 -15.89 16.01 5.86
CA GLN A 45 -16.89 16.15 6.93
C GLN A 45 -16.38 16.98 8.12
N THR A 46 -15.08 16.88 8.43
CA THR A 46 -14.45 17.70 9.48
C THR A 46 -14.43 19.17 9.07
N VAL A 47 -14.08 19.48 7.81
CA VAL A 47 -14.12 20.84 7.27
C VAL A 47 -15.55 21.38 7.24
N GLN A 48 -16.54 20.54 6.92
CA GLN A 48 -17.96 20.92 6.96
C GLN A 48 -18.54 21.07 8.38
N GLY A 49 -17.80 20.68 9.44
CA GLY A 49 -18.32 20.71 10.81
C GLY A 49 -19.42 19.70 11.12
N LYS A 50 -19.47 18.55 10.43
CA LYS A 50 -20.54 17.55 10.62
C LYS A 50 -20.52 16.94 12.03
N GLN A 51 -21.59 17.17 12.80
CA GLN A 51 -21.73 16.68 14.18
C GLN A 51 -21.79 15.14 14.31
N GLU A 52 -22.12 14.42 13.23
CA GLU A 52 -22.08 12.95 13.18
C GLU A 52 -20.70 12.38 13.54
N LEU A 53 -19.63 13.16 13.36
CA LEU A 53 -18.27 12.73 13.69
C LEU A 53 -18.05 12.52 15.19
N LEU A 54 -18.88 13.13 16.06
CA LEU A 54 -18.82 12.94 17.51
C LEU A 54 -19.07 11.48 17.93
N ASN A 55 -19.77 10.70 17.11
CA ASN A 55 -20.02 9.28 17.36
C ASN A 55 -18.75 8.42 17.28
N TYR A 56 -17.64 8.95 16.74
CA TYR A 56 -16.37 8.24 16.59
C TYR A 56 -15.29 8.70 17.59
N VAL A 57 -15.62 9.61 18.52
CA VAL A 57 -14.67 10.22 19.46
C VAL A 57 -14.87 9.62 20.85
N SER A 58 -13.79 9.43 21.60
CA SER A 58 -13.86 9.01 23.01
C SER A 58 -14.58 10.06 23.87
N SER A 59 -15.33 9.61 24.89
CA SER A 59 -16.11 10.47 25.78
C SER A 59 -15.31 11.65 26.36
N GLU A 60 -14.04 11.44 26.69
CA GLU A 60 -13.12 12.45 27.23
C GLU A 60 -12.88 13.63 26.27
N ASN A 61 -12.88 13.37 24.95
CA ASN A 61 -12.56 14.37 23.93
C ASN A 61 -13.79 14.99 23.25
N VAL A 62 -15.00 14.52 23.57
CA VAL A 62 -16.24 14.98 22.90
C VAL A 62 -16.45 16.48 23.03
N SER A 63 -16.18 17.08 24.20
CA SER A 63 -16.38 18.51 24.41
C SER A 63 -15.46 19.36 23.53
N ASN A 64 -14.18 18.97 23.44
CA ASN A 64 -13.20 19.68 22.62
C ASN A 64 -13.51 19.54 21.12
N THR A 65 -13.78 18.30 20.67
CA THR A 65 -14.12 18.04 19.27
C THR A 65 -15.43 18.73 18.86
N ARG A 66 -16.43 18.79 19.74
CA ARG A 66 -17.68 19.53 19.47
C ARG A 66 -17.40 21.00 19.19
N LYS A 67 -16.63 21.68 20.04
CA LYS A 67 -16.23 23.08 19.83
C LYS A 67 -15.54 23.27 18.49
N LYS A 68 -14.61 22.37 18.14
CA LYS A 68 -13.91 22.40 16.85
C LYS A 68 -14.86 22.20 15.66
N LEU A 69 -15.85 21.31 15.76
CA LEU A 69 -16.82 21.08 14.69
C LEU A 69 -17.77 22.27 14.53
N GLU A 70 -18.26 22.86 15.63
CA GLU A 70 -19.06 24.09 15.62
C GLU A 70 -18.29 25.26 15.01
N PHE A 71 -17.00 25.38 15.35
CA PHE A 71 -16.11 26.38 14.75
C PHE A 71 -15.95 26.16 13.24
N ASN A 72 -15.69 24.92 12.81
CA ASN A 72 -15.54 24.57 11.40
C ASN A 72 -16.82 24.82 10.60
N GLU A 73 -17.99 24.51 11.16
CA GLU A 73 -19.30 24.80 10.56
C GLU A 73 -19.45 26.30 10.29
N ALA A 74 -19.20 27.14 11.30
CA ALA A 74 -19.27 28.60 11.17
C ALA A 74 -18.25 29.18 10.18
N PHE A 75 -17.08 28.54 10.02
CA PHE A 75 -16.08 28.94 9.02
C PHE A 75 -16.40 28.44 7.62
N PHE A 76 -16.99 27.25 7.51
CA PHE A 76 -17.45 26.67 6.25
C PHE A 76 -18.53 27.53 5.61
N GLU A 77 -19.50 28.01 6.39
CA GLU A 77 -20.56 28.92 5.92
C GLU A 77 -20.00 30.25 5.36
N LYS A 78 -18.83 30.68 5.84
CA LYS A 78 -18.15 31.90 5.38
C LYS A 78 -17.29 31.69 4.13
N LEU A 79 -17.07 30.45 3.70
CA LEU A 79 -16.35 30.19 2.46
C LEU A 79 -17.14 30.71 1.25
N PRO A 80 -16.48 31.07 0.14
CA PRO A 80 -17.18 31.33 -1.11
C PRO A 80 -18.03 30.12 -1.54
N GLY A 81 -19.24 30.35 -2.05
CA GLY A 81 -20.18 29.27 -2.43
C GLY A 81 -19.54 28.19 -3.32
N TYR A 82 -18.73 28.58 -4.30
CA TYR A 82 -18.02 27.63 -5.17
C TYR A 82 -17.06 26.68 -4.42
N GLN A 83 -16.50 27.09 -3.27
CA GLN A 83 -15.66 26.22 -2.44
C GLN A 83 -16.50 25.29 -1.59
N GLN A 84 -17.63 25.78 -1.06
CA GLN A 84 -18.59 24.97 -0.31
C GLN A 84 -19.13 23.84 -1.18
N ASP A 85 -19.62 24.17 -2.39
CA ASP A 85 -20.12 23.20 -3.36
C ASP A 85 -19.06 22.15 -3.68
N LYS A 86 -17.84 22.60 -3.97
CA LYS A 86 -16.69 21.73 -4.25
C LYS A 86 -16.37 20.75 -3.12
N ILE A 87 -16.46 21.15 -1.87
CA ILE A 87 -16.17 20.29 -0.71
C ILE A 87 -17.34 19.31 -0.49
N SER A 88 -18.57 19.76 -0.70
CA SER A 88 -19.77 18.92 -0.64
C SER A 88 -19.78 17.86 -1.74
N ASP A 89 -19.44 18.23 -2.98
CA ASP A 89 -19.29 17.31 -4.11
C ASP A 89 -18.23 16.24 -3.84
N ASP A 90 -17.10 16.63 -3.24
CA ASP A 90 -16.06 15.67 -2.85
C ASP A 90 -16.58 14.69 -1.78
N ALA A 91 -17.28 15.19 -0.76
CA ALA A 91 -17.87 14.36 0.29
C ALA A 91 -18.88 13.35 -0.28
N ASP A 92 -19.78 13.80 -1.15
CA ASP A 92 -20.77 12.95 -1.81
C ASP A 92 -20.10 11.93 -2.74
N HIS A 93 -19.06 12.35 -3.47
CA HIS A 93 -18.25 11.46 -4.30
C HIS A 93 -17.65 10.33 -3.47
N TYR A 94 -16.97 10.66 -2.36
CA TYR A 94 -16.35 9.66 -1.49
C TYR A 94 -17.39 8.75 -0.84
N GLN A 95 -18.53 9.30 -0.40
CA GLN A 95 -19.62 8.50 0.16
C GLN A 95 -20.18 7.51 -0.87
N LYS A 96 -20.37 7.95 -2.12
CA LYS A 96 -20.80 7.08 -3.23
C LYS A 96 -19.79 5.97 -3.53
N LYS A 97 -18.49 6.27 -3.47
CA LYS A 97 -17.41 5.28 -3.64
C LYS A 97 -17.41 4.24 -2.52
N LEU A 98 -17.64 4.65 -1.26
CA LEU A 98 -17.77 3.73 -0.13
C LEU A 98 -18.96 2.76 -0.28
N LYS A 99 -20.07 3.23 -0.86
CA LYS A 99 -21.28 2.44 -1.14
C LYS A 99 -21.20 1.55 -2.39
N THR A 100 -20.03 1.45 -3.03
CA THR A 100 -19.86 0.57 -4.21
C THR A 100 -20.10 -0.90 -3.86
N SER A 101 -20.79 -1.61 -4.76
CA SER A 101 -21.11 -3.02 -4.54
C SER A 101 -19.88 -3.91 -4.56
N TRP A 102 -19.92 -5.00 -3.80
CA TRP A 102 -18.82 -5.97 -3.72
C TRP A 102 -18.39 -6.50 -5.10
N ARG A 103 -19.34 -6.68 -6.03
CA ARG A 103 -19.06 -7.12 -7.41
C ARG A 103 -18.18 -6.13 -8.17
N LYS A 104 -18.42 -4.83 -7.99
CA LYS A 104 -17.59 -3.77 -8.60
C LYS A 104 -16.18 -3.78 -8.00
N LYS A 105 -16.06 -3.97 -6.69
CA LYS A 105 -14.76 -4.11 -6.01
C LYS A 105 -13.98 -5.32 -6.50
N LEU A 106 -14.64 -6.47 -6.63
CA LEU A 106 -14.03 -7.69 -7.15
C LEU A 106 -13.54 -7.51 -8.61
N ARG A 107 -14.37 -6.88 -9.46
CA ARG A 107 -13.94 -6.52 -10.82
C ARG A 107 -12.71 -5.61 -10.79
N SER A 108 -12.71 -4.60 -9.92
CA SER A 108 -11.55 -3.72 -9.75
C SER A 108 -10.31 -4.46 -9.26
N SER A 109 -10.43 -5.48 -8.39
CA SER A 109 -9.30 -6.33 -7.99
C SER A 109 -8.72 -7.09 -9.18
N ILE A 110 -9.57 -7.61 -10.06
CA ILE A 110 -9.14 -8.29 -11.28
C ILE A 110 -8.46 -7.29 -12.23
N ASP A 111 -9.04 -6.10 -12.42
CA ASP A 111 -8.48 -5.07 -13.28
C ASP A 111 -7.11 -4.60 -12.77
N ILE A 112 -6.95 -4.42 -11.46
CA ILE A 112 -5.66 -4.09 -10.84
C ILE A 112 -4.66 -5.23 -11.02
N PHE A 113 -5.07 -6.48 -10.84
CA PHE A 113 -4.18 -7.62 -11.04
C PHE A 113 -3.70 -7.72 -12.49
N LEU A 114 -4.60 -7.53 -13.45
CA LEU A 114 -4.28 -7.64 -14.88
C LEU A 114 -3.48 -6.46 -15.41
N TRP A 115 -3.85 -5.24 -15.01
CA TRP A 115 -3.34 -3.99 -15.62
C TRP A 115 -2.56 -3.09 -14.66
N GLY A 116 -2.81 -3.17 -13.35
CA GLY A 116 -2.16 -2.32 -12.35
C GLY A 116 -0.83 -2.86 -11.82
N LEU A 117 -0.58 -4.16 -11.93
CA LEU A 117 0.68 -4.75 -11.46
C LEU A 117 1.80 -4.63 -12.49
N PRO A 118 3.03 -4.28 -12.05
CA PRO A 118 4.21 -4.34 -12.91
C PRO A 118 4.37 -5.71 -13.58
N LEU A 119 4.70 -5.71 -14.86
CA LEU A 119 4.72 -6.92 -15.68
C LEU A 119 5.59 -8.01 -15.07
N PHE A 120 6.82 -7.68 -14.65
CA PHE A 120 7.74 -8.67 -14.07
C PHE A 120 7.22 -9.26 -12.75
N LYS A 121 6.56 -8.45 -11.91
CA LYS A 121 5.97 -8.91 -10.65
C LYS A 121 4.78 -9.85 -10.88
N LYS A 122 3.90 -9.49 -11.81
CA LYS A 122 2.78 -10.33 -12.24
C LYS A 122 3.26 -11.67 -12.82
N THR A 123 4.24 -11.61 -13.72
CA THR A 123 4.85 -12.79 -14.34
C THR A 123 5.52 -13.68 -13.28
N TRP A 124 6.27 -13.10 -12.34
CA TRP A 124 6.86 -13.83 -11.21
C TRP A 124 5.81 -14.56 -10.38
N LEU A 125 4.67 -13.91 -10.07
CA LEU A 125 3.61 -14.52 -9.28
C LEU A 125 3.02 -15.74 -9.99
N ILE A 126 2.70 -15.59 -11.29
CA ILE A 126 2.15 -16.68 -12.12
C ILE A 126 3.14 -17.84 -12.20
N PHE A 127 4.42 -17.56 -12.53
CA PHE A 127 5.44 -18.59 -12.64
C PHE A 127 5.76 -19.24 -11.30
N THR A 128 5.64 -18.53 -10.18
CA THR A 128 5.84 -19.12 -8.86
C THR A 128 4.84 -20.24 -8.60
N PHE A 129 3.54 -20.03 -8.89
CA PHE A 129 2.55 -21.09 -8.77
C PHE A 129 2.82 -22.24 -9.74
N ILE A 130 3.05 -21.94 -11.03
CA ILE A 130 3.30 -22.96 -12.05
C ILE A 130 4.52 -23.82 -11.71
N ILE A 131 5.65 -23.20 -11.36
CA ILE A 131 6.90 -23.90 -11.02
C ILE A 131 6.71 -24.74 -9.75
N CYS A 132 6.10 -24.18 -8.70
CA CYS A 132 5.89 -24.94 -7.47
C CYS A 132 4.98 -26.17 -7.69
N PHE A 133 3.87 -26.02 -8.42
CA PHE A 133 3.00 -27.15 -8.74
C PHE A 133 3.67 -28.17 -9.65
N THR A 134 4.37 -27.75 -10.71
CA THR A 134 5.08 -28.69 -11.60
C THR A 134 6.17 -29.47 -10.89
N ILE A 135 6.88 -28.88 -9.92
CA ILE A 135 7.81 -29.60 -9.07
C ILE A 135 7.07 -30.60 -8.18
N LEU A 136 5.96 -30.20 -7.53
CA LEU A 136 5.16 -31.13 -6.72
C LEU A 136 4.63 -32.33 -7.52
N TYR A 137 4.26 -32.11 -8.78
CA TYR A 137 3.85 -33.15 -9.74
C TYR A 137 5.01 -33.90 -10.41
N GLN A 138 6.27 -33.64 -10.01
CA GLN A 138 7.46 -34.33 -10.52
C GLN A 138 7.63 -34.25 -12.05
N VAL A 139 7.25 -33.11 -12.65
CA VAL A 139 7.43 -32.91 -14.09
C VAL A 139 8.92 -32.81 -14.43
N ARG A 140 9.38 -33.57 -15.43
CA ARG A 140 10.77 -33.54 -15.91
C ARG A 140 11.14 -32.12 -16.37
N GLY A 141 12.28 -31.61 -15.90
CA GLY A 141 12.76 -30.27 -16.24
C GLY A 141 12.26 -29.13 -15.35
N ALA A 142 11.31 -29.39 -14.44
CA ALA A 142 10.80 -28.36 -13.51
C ALA A 142 11.89 -27.79 -12.57
N LEU A 143 12.97 -28.53 -12.31
CA LEU A 143 14.10 -28.04 -11.53
C LEU A 143 14.93 -26.97 -12.26
N ILE A 144 15.02 -27.05 -13.59
CA ILE A 144 15.75 -26.07 -14.39
C ILE A 144 14.94 -24.77 -14.46
N THR A 145 13.61 -24.87 -14.58
CA THR A 145 12.73 -23.69 -14.69
C THR A 145 12.69 -22.84 -13.42
N VAL A 146 13.12 -23.35 -12.26
CA VAL A 146 13.20 -22.56 -11.02
C VAL A 146 14.11 -21.33 -11.16
N TRP A 147 15.15 -21.41 -11.99
CA TRP A 147 16.06 -20.29 -12.27
C TRP A 147 15.39 -19.11 -12.96
N LEU A 148 14.18 -19.29 -13.52
CA LEU A 148 13.38 -18.19 -14.05
C LEU A 148 12.95 -17.21 -12.94
N LEU A 149 12.71 -17.69 -11.71
CA LEU A 149 12.26 -16.84 -10.60
C LEU A 149 13.28 -15.77 -10.20
N PRO A 150 14.56 -16.09 -9.91
CA PRO A 150 15.55 -15.07 -9.61
C PRO A 150 15.77 -14.12 -10.79
N PHE A 151 15.74 -14.62 -12.03
CA PHE A 151 15.83 -13.77 -13.23
C PHE A 151 14.68 -12.75 -13.30
N LEU A 152 13.43 -13.18 -13.13
CA LEU A 152 12.28 -12.28 -13.10
C LEU A 152 12.37 -11.27 -11.95
N SER A 153 12.83 -11.70 -10.77
CA SER A 153 13.01 -10.79 -9.64
C SER A 153 14.12 -9.76 -9.87
N LEU A 154 15.19 -10.12 -10.60
CA LEU A 154 16.23 -9.18 -11.01
C LEU A 154 15.71 -8.16 -12.02
N CYS A 155 14.97 -8.62 -13.04
CA CYS A 155 14.32 -7.73 -14.00
C CYS A 155 13.37 -6.76 -13.30
N TYR A 156 12.58 -7.24 -12.33
CA TYR A 156 11.71 -6.39 -11.53
C TYR A 156 12.49 -5.38 -10.67
N LEU A 157 13.61 -5.79 -10.06
CA LEU A 157 14.49 -4.91 -9.29
C LEU A 157 15.01 -3.77 -10.18
N LEU A 158 15.52 -4.08 -11.37
CA LEU A 158 16.03 -3.08 -12.32
C LEU A 158 14.92 -2.16 -12.81
N ASP A 159 13.78 -2.72 -13.23
CA ASP A 159 12.60 -1.98 -13.66
C ASP A 159 12.13 -0.99 -12.58
N ASN A 160 11.98 -1.47 -11.33
CA ASN A 160 11.58 -0.61 -10.22
C ASN A 160 12.64 0.44 -9.88
N HIS A 161 13.94 0.11 -9.97
CA HIS A 161 15.00 1.05 -9.67
C HIS A 161 15.10 2.19 -10.68
N PHE A 162 14.95 1.89 -11.97
CA PHE A 162 15.17 2.85 -13.06
C PHE A 162 13.90 3.55 -13.55
N LEU A 163 12.75 2.89 -13.50
CA LEU A 163 11.52 3.37 -14.14
C LEU A 163 10.41 3.75 -13.16
N ALA A 164 10.44 3.26 -11.91
CA ALA A 164 9.39 3.57 -10.94
C ALA A 164 9.56 4.98 -10.35
N THR A 165 8.46 5.72 -10.30
CA THR A 165 8.39 7.01 -9.61
C THR A 165 8.13 6.81 -8.12
N PRO A 166 8.71 7.63 -7.24
CA PRO A 166 8.40 7.57 -5.82
C PRO A 166 6.91 7.84 -5.61
N SER A 167 6.25 7.01 -4.79
CA SER A 167 4.86 7.26 -4.38
C SER A 167 4.86 8.35 -3.32
N ILE A 168 4.71 9.60 -3.76
CA ILE A 168 4.61 10.76 -2.87
C ILE A 168 3.12 11.06 -2.69
N SER A 169 2.67 11.18 -1.44
CA SER A 169 1.29 11.60 -1.17
C SER A 169 1.02 12.99 -1.78
N PRO A 170 -0.13 13.24 -2.40
CA PRO A 170 -0.44 14.53 -3.05
C PRO A 170 -0.27 15.73 -2.13
N ASN A 171 -0.50 15.54 -0.83
CA ASN A 171 -0.39 16.57 0.19
C ASN A 171 0.95 16.57 0.93
N ALA A 172 1.94 15.77 0.51
CA ALA A 172 3.24 15.68 1.21
C ALA A 172 3.96 17.03 1.27
N HIS A 173 3.85 17.85 0.22
CA HIS A 173 4.41 19.20 0.17
C HIS A 173 3.79 20.18 1.17
N LEU A 174 2.66 19.84 1.79
CA LEU A 174 2.01 20.66 2.82
C LEU A 174 2.56 20.37 4.21
N TYR A 175 3.29 19.27 4.41
CA TYR A 175 3.86 18.94 5.72
C TYR A 175 5.29 19.47 5.81
N PRO A 176 5.67 20.05 6.95
CA PRO A 176 7.05 20.41 7.23
C PRO A 176 7.89 19.14 7.41
N SER A 177 9.22 19.27 7.26
CA SER A 177 10.13 18.22 7.70
C SER A 177 10.09 18.08 9.22
N GLU A 178 10.43 16.89 9.72
CA GLU A 178 10.48 16.61 11.17
C GLU A 178 11.44 17.58 11.90
N GLU A 179 12.56 17.93 11.27
CA GLU A 179 13.53 18.89 11.79
C GLU A 179 12.89 20.28 12.05
N VAL A 180 11.99 20.73 11.17
CA VAL A 180 11.31 22.02 11.32
C VAL A 180 10.34 21.98 12.50
N VAL A 181 9.63 20.87 12.70
CA VAL A 181 8.68 20.70 13.81
C VAL A 181 9.41 20.64 15.16
N LEU A 182 10.59 20.00 15.22
CA LEU A 182 11.34 19.79 16.46
C LEU A 182 12.34 20.90 16.81
N LYS A 183 12.58 21.86 15.90
CA LYS A 183 13.63 22.88 16.06
C LYS A 183 13.55 23.70 17.35
N GLU A 184 12.33 23.99 17.83
CA GLU A 184 12.10 24.91 18.96
C GLU A 184 11.37 24.27 20.14
N ASN A 185 10.88 23.03 19.99
CA ASN A 185 10.07 22.36 21.02
C ASN A 185 10.55 20.93 21.24
N SER A 186 10.57 20.47 22.50
CA SER A 186 10.82 19.07 22.83
C SER A 186 9.64 18.14 22.52
N SER A 187 8.45 18.69 22.28
CA SER A 187 7.23 17.95 21.94
C SER A 187 6.83 18.20 20.49
N PHE A 188 6.68 17.10 19.73
CA PHE A 188 6.18 17.13 18.35
C PHE A 188 4.81 17.81 18.25
N GLN A 189 3.92 17.60 19.24
CA GLN A 189 2.58 18.21 19.24
C GLN A 189 2.67 19.73 19.29
N GLN A 190 3.48 20.29 20.19
CA GLN A 190 3.64 21.73 20.32
C GLN A 190 4.32 22.34 19.09
N GLY A 191 5.32 21.66 18.53
CA GLY A 191 5.94 22.04 17.26
C GLY A 191 4.94 22.07 16.10
N TRP A 192 4.07 21.07 16.03
CA TRP A 192 3.03 20.97 15.01
C TRP A 192 2.00 22.09 15.13
N GLU A 193 1.52 22.37 16.34
CA GLU A 193 0.61 23.49 16.61
C GLU A 193 1.25 24.83 16.24
N ASN A 194 2.52 25.06 16.60
CA ASN A 194 3.24 26.28 16.23
C ASN A 194 3.37 26.41 14.70
N TYR A 195 3.74 25.34 14.00
CA TYR A 195 3.80 25.32 12.53
C TYR A 195 2.45 25.68 11.91
N LEU A 196 1.35 25.11 12.42
CA LEU A 196 0.00 25.42 11.97
C LEU A 196 -0.33 26.89 12.17
N LEU A 197 -0.10 27.41 13.38
CA LEU A 197 -0.37 28.82 13.70
C LEU A 197 0.43 29.79 12.81
N GLU A 198 1.70 29.48 12.55
CA GLU A 198 2.58 30.34 11.74
C GLU A 198 2.21 30.33 10.25
N ASN A 199 1.90 29.15 9.70
CA ASN A 199 1.76 28.98 8.25
C ASN A 199 0.30 29.00 7.75
N TRP A 200 -0.67 28.79 8.64
CA TRP A 200 -2.06 28.53 8.25
C TRP A 200 -3.10 29.43 8.93
N THR A 201 -2.72 30.26 9.89
CA THR A 201 -3.61 31.28 10.48
C THR A 201 -3.51 32.59 9.69
N LYS A 202 -4.64 33.17 9.26
CA LYS A 202 -4.64 34.45 8.53
C LYS A 202 -4.91 35.65 9.46
N ARG A 203 -5.61 35.41 10.58
CA ARG A 203 -6.06 36.45 11.50
C ARG A 203 -5.54 36.19 12.90
N LYS A 204 -5.13 37.24 13.60
CA LYS A 204 -4.85 37.13 15.04
C LYS A 204 -6.18 37.13 15.79
N LEU A 205 -6.58 35.96 16.30
CA LEU A 205 -7.72 35.80 17.22
C LEU A 205 -7.24 35.93 18.68
N ASP A 206 -8.14 36.27 19.60
CA ASP A 206 -7.77 36.54 21.00
C ASP A 206 -7.31 35.28 21.75
N ARG A 207 -7.87 34.11 21.39
CA ARG A 207 -7.55 32.82 22.02
C ARG A 207 -6.70 31.97 21.09
N ARG A 208 -5.61 31.42 21.63
CA ARG A 208 -4.72 30.50 20.91
C ARG A 208 -5.48 29.30 20.34
N ASP A 209 -6.43 28.75 21.09
CA ASP A 209 -7.24 27.60 20.65
C ASP A 209 -8.05 27.93 19.39
N ASP A 210 -8.66 29.12 19.33
CA ASP A 210 -9.44 29.56 18.17
C ASP A 210 -8.53 29.81 16.97
N GLN A 211 -7.32 30.36 17.17
CA GLN A 211 -6.31 30.49 16.12
C GLN A 211 -5.88 29.13 15.57
N LEU A 212 -5.75 28.13 16.45
CA LEU A 212 -5.38 26.78 16.08
C LEU A 212 -6.50 26.10 15.28
N TYR A 213 -7.76 26.28 15.66
CA TYR A 213 -8.89 25.79 14.85
C TYR A 213 -8.94 26.43 13.47
N GLU A 214 -8.71 27.75 13.36
CA GLU A 214 -8.60 28.43 12.06
C GLU A 214 -7.46 27.83 11.21
N ALA A 215 -6.28 27.64 11.81
CA ALA A 215 -5.12 27.07 11.15
C ALA A 215 -5.40 25.66 10.61
N GLU A 216 -5.95 24.78 11.46
CA GLU A 216 -6.30 23.41 11.09
C GLU A 216 -7.37 23.37 9.99
N PHE A 217 -8.37 24.26 10.06
CA PHE A 217 -9.40 24.38 9.04
C PHE A 217 -8.79 24.74 7.67
N ASN A 218 -7.95 25.79 7.63
CA ASN A 218 -7.27 26.22 6.40
C ASN A 218 -6.34 25.14 5.85
N PHE A 219 -5.59 24.47 6.73
CA PHE A 219 -4.72 23.35 6.37
C PHE A 219 -5.51 22.18 5.75
N ASN A 220 -6.66 21.84 6.34
CA ASN A 220 -7.51 20.76 5.84
C ASN A 220 -8.14 21.09 4.48
N ILE A 221 -8.51 22.35 4.23
CA ILE A 221 -8.94 22.80 2.89
C ILE A 221 -7.81 22.64 1.86
N ALA A 222 -6.58 23.02 2.22
CA ALA A 222 -5.43 22.85 1.34
C ALA A 222 -5.15 21.38 1.06
N ARG A 223 -5.28 20.49 2.05
CA ARG A 223 -5.17 19.05 1.87
C ARG A 223 -6.22 18.49 0.91
N LEU A 224 -7.49 18.87 1.07
CA LEU A 224 -8.56 18.48 0.13
C LEU A 224 -8.25 18.96 -1.29
N THR A 225 -7.78 20.20 -1.42
CA THR A 225 -7.39 20.78 -2.71
C THR A 225 -6.22 20.01 -3.34
N ALA A 226 -5.20 19.64 -2.56
CA ALA A 226 -4.07 18.85 -3.02
C ALA A 226 -4.52 17.46 -3.52
N PHE A 227 -5.41 16.79 -2.79
CA PHE A 227 -5.96 15.49 -3.21
C PHE A 227 -6.76 15.58 -4.52
N ARG A 228 -7.41 16.72 -4.79
CA ARG A 228 -8.14 16.92 -6.04
C ARG A 228 -7.21 17.16 -7.24
N LYS A 229 -6.08 17.84 -7.03
CA LYS A 229 -5.10 18.14 -8.08
C LYS A 229 -4.34 16.90 -8.55
N ASP A 230 -4.30 15.85 -7.75
CA ASP A 230 -3.65 14.59 -8.12
C ASP A 230 -4.69 13.46 -8.32
N PRO A 231 -5.32 13.41 -9.50
CA PRO A 231 -6.20 12.29 -9.86
C PRO A 231 -5.41 10.99 -10.07
N SER A 232 -4.08 11.06 -10.18
CA SER A 232 -3.24 9.86 -10.30
C SER A 232 -3.12 9.15 -8.97
N TYR A 233 -3.26 9.83 -7.82
CA TYR A 233 -3.41 9.20 -6.50
C TYR A 233 -4.80 8.55 -6.28
N ASN A 234 -5.51 8.24 -7.37
CA ASN A 234 -6.55 7.23 -7.38
C ASN A 234 -5.92 5.84 -7.30
N THR A 235 -6.66 4.92 -6.70
CA THR A 235 -6.22 3.70 -6.02
C THR A 235 -5.38 2.72 -6.84
N SER A 236 -5.36 2.81 -8.18
CA SER A 236 -4.56 1.94 -9.06
C SER A 236 -3.06 2.25 -9.08
N THR A 237 -2.63 3.48 -8.82
CA THR A 237 -1.21 3.86 -8.94
C THR A 237 -0.35 3.49 -7.73
N GLN A 238 -0.98 3.14 -6.59
CA GLN A 238 -0.23 2.77 -5.38
C GLN A 238 0.65 1.53 -5.57
N PHE A 239 0.34 0.67 -6.54
CA PHE A 239 1.14 -0.50 -6.86
C PHE A 239 2.29 -0.25 -7.84
N GLY A 240 2.34 0.95 -8.44
CA GLY A 240 3.41 1.36 -9.35
C GLY A 240 4.51 2.21 -8.68
N GLY A 241 4.37 2.50 -7.39
CA GLY A 241 5.37 3.27 -6.65
C GLY A 241 6.72 2.56 -6.58
N ARG A 242 7.80 3.34 -6.54
CA ARG A 242 9.14 2.84 -6.27
C ARG A 242 9.18 2.15 -4.90
N GLU A 243 9.58 0.89 -4.89
CA GLU A 243 9.71 0.10 -3.68
C GLU A 243 11.09 0.37 -3.03
N PRO A 244 11.20 0.26 -1.70
CA PRO A 244 12.48 0.40 -1.02
C PRO A 244 13.51 -0.61 -1.53
N ILE A 245 14.72 -0.15 -1.85
CA ILE A 245 15.77 -1.01 -2.43
C ILE A 245 16.11 -2.22 -1.55
N GLY A 246 16.10 -2.06 -0.22
CA GLY A 246 16.35 -3.15 0.72
C GLY A 246 15.32 -4.28 0.59
N PHE A 247 14.05 -3.93 0.37
CA PHE A 247 12.99 -4.91 0.14
C PHE A 247 13.21 -5.67 -1.18
N LEU A 248 13.57 -4.96 -2.25
CA LEU A 248 13.88 -5.57 -3.56
C LEU A 248 15.08 -6.52 -3.48
N LEU A 249 16.12 -6.17 -2.72
CA LEU A 249 17.29 -7.03 -2.50
C LEU A 249 16.93 -8.30 -1.73
N ILE A 250 16.13 -8.19 -0.67
CA ILE A 250 15.63 -9.36 0.08
C ILE A 250 14.79 -10.25 -0.83
N TYR A 251 13.91 -9.67 -1.64
CA TYR A 251 13.07 -10.38 -2.59
C TYR A 251 13.90 -11.13 -3.65
N PHE A 252 14.92 -10.49 -4.22
CA PHE A 252 15.85 -11.15 -5.16
C PHE A 252 16.65 -12.27 -4.47
N ALA A 253 17.24 -11.99 -3.31
CA ALA A 253 18.04 -12.95 -2.56
C ALA A 253 17.22 -14.19 -2.16
N TRP A 254 15.96 -14.01 -1.77
CA TRP A 254 15.04 -15.11 -1.47
C TRP A 254 14.81 -16.01 -2.68
N ASN A 255 14.52 -15.43 -3.85
CA ASN A 255 14.31 -16.20 -5.07
C ASN A 255 15.58 -16.93 -5.53
N LEU A 256 16.75 -16.31 -5.36
CA LEU A 256 18.04 -16.94 -5.65
C LEU A 256 18.32 -18.12 -4.70
N PHE A 257 18.08 -17.93 -3.39
CA PHE A 257 18.22 -18.98 -2.39
C PHE A 257 17.28 -20.16 -2.67
N PHE A 258 16.02 -19.87 -3.00
CA PHE A 258 15.01 -20.86 -3.37
C PHE A 258 15.47 -21.70 -4.57
N ALA A 259 15.87 -21.04 -5.66
CA ALA A 259 16.34 -21.69 -6.87
C ALA A 259 17.58 -22.54 -6.64
N TYR A 260 18.60 -21.99 -5.97
CA TYR A 260 19.83 -22.70 -5.66
C TYR A 260 19.58 -23.95 -4.83
N THR A 261 18.76 -23.85 -3.77
CA THR A 261 18.50 -24.96 -2.85
C THR A 261 17.73 -26.08 -3.53
N LEU A 262 16.72 -25.74 -4.34
CA LEU A 262 15.95 -26.73 -5.10
C LEU A 262 16.80 -27.41 -6.17
N TYR A 263 17.55 -26.64 -6.93
CA TYR A 263 18.41 -27.19 -7.98
C TYR A 263 19.46 -28.14 -7.39
N LYS A 264 20.18 -27.69 -6.35
CA LYS A 264 21.21 -28.51 -5.68
C LYS A 264 20.63 -29.80 -5.13
N LYS A 265 19.54 -29.75 -4.37
CA LYS A 265 18.95 -30.96 -3.75
C LYS A 265 18.31 -31.89 -4.79
N GLY A 266 17.70 -31.34 -5.84
CA GLY A 266 17.04 -32.13 -6.87
C GLY A 266 18.01 -32.87 -7.79
N THR A 267 19.20 -32.33 -8.08
CA THR A 267 20.20 -33.00 -8.91
C THR A 267 20.89 -34.16 -8.19
N TYR A 268 21.18 -34.03 -6.88
CA TYR A 268 21.78 -35.12 -6.08
C TYR A 268 20.93 -36.39 -6.04
N GLU A 269 19.60 -36.27 -6.01
CA GLU A 269 18.71 -37.43 -6.01
C GLU A 269 18.70 -38.15 -7.37
N HIS A 270 18.64 -37.39 -8.46
CA HIS A 270 18.70 -37.95 -9.80
C HIS A 270 20.00 -38.72 -10.06
N SER A 271 21.15 -38.21 -9.61
CA SER A 271 22.44 -38.93 -9.75
C SER A 271 22.48 -40.20 -8.90
N THR A 272 21.90 -40.18 -7.70
CA THR A 272 21.92 -41.34 -6.78
C THR A 272 21.03 -42.47 -7.30
N GLU A 273 19.87 -42.14 -7.86
CA GLU A 273 18.96 -43.12 -8.42
C GLU A 273 19.50 -43.73 -9.71
N GLN A 274 20.10 -42.92 -10.60
CA GLN A 274 20.71 -43.42 -11.83
C GLN A 274 21.87 -44.39 -11.53
N HIS A 275 22.75 -44.06 -10.58
CA HIS A 275 23.79 -44.99 -10.14
C HIS A 275 23.24 -46.28 -9.49
N SER A 276 22.08 -46.22 -8.83
CA SER A 276 21.47 -47.40 -8.22
C SER A 276 20.88 -48.34 -9.28
N LEU A 277 20.27 -47.78 -10.34
CA LEU A 277 19.76 -48.54 -11.48
C LEU A 277 20.90 -49.15 -12.30
N ASP A 278 21.99 -48.42 -12.52
CA ASP A 278 23.16 -48.92 -13.25
C ASP A 278 23.80 -50.12 -12.53
N ARG A 279 23.88 -50.08 -11.19
CA ARG A 279 24.40 -51.21 -10.40
C ARG A 279 23.53 -52.47 -10.49
N LEU A 280 22.20 -52.32 -10.55
CA LEU A 280 21.29 -53.44 -10.71
C LEU A 280 21.45 -54.10 -12.09
N ASN A 281 21.60 -53.30 -13.15
CA ASN A 281 21.77 -53.79 -14.51
C ASN A 281 23.11 -54.52 -14.74
N HIS A 282 24.15 -54.22 -13.97
CA HIS A 282 25.44 -54.92 -14.05
C HIS A 282 25.51 -56.22 -13.24
N SER A 283 24.51 -56.51 -12.41
CA SER A 283 24.46 -57.71 -11.56
C SER A 283 23.67 -58.88 -12.15
N THR A 284 23.07 -58.70 -13.32
CA THR A 284 22.32 -59.70 -14.10
C THR A 284 23.11 -60.12 -15.33
#